data_AF-A0A7C3FSE1-F1
#
_entry.id   AF-A0A7C3FSE1-F1
#
_cell.length_a   1.000
_cell.length_b   1.000
_cell.length_c   1.000
_cell.angle_alpha   90.00
_cell.angle_beta   90.00
_cell.angle_gamma   90.00
#
_symmetry.space_group_name_H-M   'P 1'
#
loop_
_entity.id
_entity.type
_entity.pdbx_description
1 polymer ?
#
loop_
_entity_poly.entity_id
_entity_poly.type
_entity_poly.pdbx_seq_one_letter_code
_entity_poly.pdbx_strand_id
1 'polypeptide(L)'
;MASIAHASVVVFGPGILVGVLIWLTQKEKASFASGQGLQAALYQIIGMIVNMALWIVWGIFYALTWIPFVQNPERFEDAPPPIFWIGLASMVVPLMIMLAWVLYGLWGALKTLRGYDFRYALIGNLLPSE
;
A
#
# COMPACT_ATOMS: atom_id res chain seq x y z
N MET A 1 -21.24 -4.38 -0.71
CA MET A 1 -20.49 -3.83 0.43
C MET A 1 -19.07 -4.36 0.46
N ALA A 2 -18.84 -5.69 0.53
CA ALA A 2 -17.50 -6.28 0.51
C ALA A 2 -16.60 -5.78 -0.63
N SER A 3 -17.09 -5.74 -1.88
CA SER A 3 -16.31 -5.23 -3.01
C SER A 3 -15.84 -3.78 -2.86
N ILE A 4 -16.68 -2.92 -2.30
CA ILE A 4 -16.37 -1.50 -2.05
C ILE A 4 -15.28 -1.37 -0.97
N ALA A 5 -15.27 -2.26 0.03
CA ALA A 5 -14.25 -2.29 1.06
C ALA A 5 -12.85 -2.52 0.48
N HIS A 6 -12.73 -3.44 -0.49
CA HIS A 6 -11.46 -3.71 -1.15
C HIS A 6 -11.11 -2.66 -2.22
N ALA A 7 -12.11 -2.18 -2.97
CA ALA A 7 -11.91 -1.17 -4.01
C ALA A 7 -11.41 0.15 -3.43
N SER A 8 -11.71 0.46 -2.17
CA SER A 8 -11.26 1.69 -1.51
C SER A 8 -9.74 1.79 -1.36
N VAL A 9 -8.99 0.71 -1.60
CA VAL A 9 -7.51 0.71 -1.63
C VAL A 9 -6.92 1.79 -2.54
N VAL A 10 -7.64 2.19 -3.60
CA VAL A 10 -7.19 3.22 -4.55
C VAL A 10 -7.15 4.63 -3.94
N VAL A 11 -7.87 4.86 -2.84
CA VAL A 11 -7.98 6.18 -2.20
C VAL A 11 -6.84 6.41 -1.19
N PHE A 12 -5.97 5.42 -0.96
CA PHE A 12 -4.76 5.50 -0.12
C PHE A 12 -4.94 6.19 1.24
N GLY A 13 -5.09 5.43 2.33
CA GLY A 13 -5.28 6.00 3.67
C GLY A 13 -6.75 6.08 4.04
N PRO A 14 -7.56 7.05 3.54
CA PRO A 14 -9.00 7.10 3.80
C PRO A 14 -9.77 5.83 3.42
N GLY A 15 -9.25 5.04 2.48
CA GLY A 15 -9.82 3.74 2.11
C GLY A 15 -9.95 2.76 3.27
N ILE A 16 -9.08 2.86 4.29
CA ILE A 16 -9.14 2.06 5.53
C ILE A 16 -10.49 2.27 6.23
N LEU A 17 -10.96 3.52 6.27
CA LEU A 17 -12.21 3.88 6.94
C LEU A 17 -13.40 3.18 6.30
N VAL A 18 -13.38 2.99 4.98
CA VAL A 18 -14.45 2.27 4.27
C VAL A 18 -14.56 0.83 4.77
N GLY A 19 -13.43 0.12 4.93
CA GLY A 19 -13.42 -1.23 5.48
C GLY A 19 -13.92 -1.28 6.93
N VAL A 20 -13.45 -0.35 7.77
CA VAL A 20 -13.87 -0.24 9.18
C VAL A 20 -15.37 0.08 9.30
N LEU A 21 -15.88 1.01 8.51
CA LEU A 21 -17.30 1.37 8.51
C LEU A 21 -18.17 0.22 8.04
N ILE A 22 -17.74 -0.53 7.01
CA ILE A 22 -18.46 -1.72 6.55
C ILE A 22 -18.46 -2.80 7.64
N TRP A 23 -17.32 -3.04 8.29
CA TRP A 23 -17.22 -3.98 9.40
C TRP A 23 -18.19 -3.60 10.53
N LEU A 24 -18.18 -2.34 11.00
CA LEU A 24 -19.05 -1.88 12.08
C LEU A 24 -20.55 -1.92 11.71
N THR A 25 -20.91 -1.50 10.50
CA THR A 25 -22.31 -1.40 10.08
C THR A 25 -22.93 -2.73 9.66
N GLN A 26 -22.11 -3.70 9.24
CA GLN A 26 -22.56 -5.01 8.78
C GLN A 26 -22.35 -6.12 9.82
N LYS A 27 -21.71 -5.84 10.96
CA LYS A 27 -21.35 -6.83 11.99
C LYS A 27 -22.51 -7.74 12.41
N GLU A 28 -23.71 -7.19 12.52
CA GLU A 28 -24.92 -7.91 12.95
C GLU A 28 -25.86 -8.29 11.79
N LYS A 29 -25.58 -7.80 10.58
CA LYS A 29 -26.48 -7.93 9.41
C LYS A 29 -26.00 -8.97 8.41
N ALA A 30 -24.69 -9.01 8.17
CA ALA A 30 -24.08 -9.86 7.15
C ALA A 30 -22.64 -10.17 7.56
N SER A 31 -22.45 -11.35 8.13
CA SER A 31 -21.16 -11.80 8.67
C SER A 31 -20.07 -11.81 7.58
N PHE A 32 -20.39 -12.27 6.36
CA PHE A 32 -19.52 -12.18 5.19
C PHE A 32 -19.06 -10.76 4.87
N ALA A 33 -20.00 -9.80 4.79
CA ALA A 33 -19.64 -8.41 4.46
C ALA A 33 -18.81 -7.76 5.57
N SER A 34 -19.10 -8.11 6.83
CA SER A 34 -18.34 -7.68 8.00
C SER A 34 -16.90 -8.22 7.98
N GLY A 35 -16.73 -9.52 7.73
CA GLY A 35 -15.42 -10.19 7.63
C GLY A 35 -14.57 -9.61 6.50
N GLN A 36 -15.14 -9.44 5.30
CA GLN A 36 -14.44 -8.83 4.16
C GLN A 36 -14.07 -7.35 4.44
N GLY A 37 -14.94 -6.61 5.13
CA GLY A 37 -14.65 -5.24 5.58
C GLY A 37 -13.43 -5.17 6.51
N LEU A 38 -13.36 -6.07 7.48
CA LEU A 38 -12.23 -6.16 8.42
C LEU A 38 -10.93 -6.59 7.72
N GLN A 39 -11.00 -7.59 6.83
CA GLN A 39 -9.86 -8.03 6.02
C GLN A 39 -9.32 -6.89 5.15
N ALA A 40 -10.20 -6.13 4.48
CA ALA A 40 -9.82 -4.99 3.66
C ALA A 40 -9.18 -3.86 4.49
N ALA A 41 -9.72 -3.57 5.67
CA ALA A 41 -9.16 -2.56 6.57
C ALA A 41 -7.76 -2.94 7.04
N LEU A 42 -7.56 -4.20 7.50
CA LEU A 42 -6.27 -4.68 7.95
C LEU A 42 -5.24 -4.74 6.82
N TYR A 43 -5.66 -5.17 5.62
CA TYR A 43 -4.82 -5.11 4.43
C TYR A 43 -4.33 -3.69 4.14
N GLN A 44 -5.23 -2.70 4.18
CA GLN A 44 -4.85 -1.31 3.92
C GLN A 44 -3.97 -0.71 5.04
N ILE A 45 -4.17 -1.09 6.30
CA ILE A 45 -3.31 -0.67 7.43
C ILE A 45 -1.89 -1.22 7.25
N ILE A 46 -1.75 -2.52 6.96
CA ILE A 46 -0.43 -3.13 6.71
C ILE A 46 0.23 -2.46 5.51
N GLY A 47 -0.52 -2.26 4.43
CA GLY A 47 -0.03 -1.55 3.25
C GLY A 47 0.46 -0.15 3.57
N MET A 48 -0.25 0.60 4.41
CA MET A 48 0.16 1.93 4.84
C MET A 48 1.49 1.90 5.59
N ILE A 49 1.66 0.96 6.54
CA ILE A 49 2.90 0.82 7.33
C ILE A 49 4.07 0.45 6.42
N VAL A 50 3.88 -0.54 5.54
CA VAL A 50 4.92 -0.99 4.59
C VAL A 50 5.32 0.13 3.65
N ASN A 51 4.35 0.86 3.09
CA ASN A 51 4.64 1.98 2.19
C ASN A 51 5.36 3.11 2.92
N MET A 52 4.94 3.45 4.15
CA MET A 52 5.62 4.47 4.95
C MET A 52 7.08 4.08 5.22
N ALA A 53 7.33 2.82 5.60
CA ALA A 53 8.69 2.32 5.81
C ALA A 53 9.53 2.38 4.51
N LEU A 54 8.97 1.96 3.37
CA LEU A 54 9.67 2.02 2.08
C LEU A 54 10.02 3.46 1.66
N TRP A 55 9.10 4.41 1.85
CA TRP A 55 9.35 5.82 1.55
C TRP A 55 10.40 6.43 2.49
N ILE A 56 10.42 6.05 3.77
CA ILE A 56 11.47 6.49 4.71
C ILE A 56 12.83 5.92 4.29
N VAL A 57 12.91 4.62 4.01
CA VAL A 57 14.16 3.96 3.58
C VAL A 57 14.68 4.57 2.28
N TRP A 58 13.80 4.76 1.30
CA TRP A 58 14.16 5.42 0.05
C TRP A 58 14.60 6.87 0.29
N GLY A 59 13.89 7.62 1.14
CA GLY A 59 14.22 9.01 1.46
C GLY A 59 15.60 9.14 2.12
N ILE A 60 15.95 8.24 3.04
CA ILE A 60 17.30 8.18 3.63
C ILE A 60 18.33 7.86 2.55
N PHE A 61 18.10 6.82 1.74
CA PHE A 61 19.02 6.44 0.67
C PHE A 61 19.24 7.59 -0.33
N TYR A 62 18.16 8.23 -0.77
CA TYR A 62 18.22 9.37 -1.67
C TYR A 62 18.96 10.55 -1.03
N ALA A 63 18.71 10.87 0.24
CA ALA A 63 19.43 11.92 0.96
C ALA A 63 20.94 11.64 1.03
N LEU A 64 21.37 10.38 1.21
CA LEU A 64 22.79 10.02 1.18
C LEU A 64 23.45 10.28 -0.18
N THR A 65 22.69 10.21 -1.27
CA THR A 65 23.21 10.55 -2.62
C THR A 65 23.54 12.04 -2.78
N TRP A 66 23.09 12.90 -1.86
CA TRP A 66 23.42 14.32 -1.84
C TRP A 66 24.77 14.65 -1.19
N ILE A 67 25.37 13.73 -0.44
CA ILE A 67 26.66 13.95 0.25
C ILE A 67 27.76 14.47 -0.71
N PRO A 68 27.93 13.94 -1.94
CA PRO A 68 28.98 14.42 -2.85
C PRO A 68 28.82 15.89 -3.26
N PHE A 69 27.58 16.37 -3.39
CA PHE A 69 27.30 17.78 -3.72
C PHE A 69 27.72 18.73 -2.59
N VAL A 70 27.52 18.31 -1.34
CA VAL A 70 27.90 19.12 -0.17
C VAL A 70 29.42 19.11 0.02
N GLN A 71 30.09 17.98 -0.24
CA GLN A 71 31.52 17.85 -0.02
C GLN A 71 32.37 18.46 -1.13
N ASN A 72 31.93 18.40 -2.39
CA ASN A 72 32.72 18.85 -3.54
C ASN A 72 31.83 19.59 -4.56
N PRO A 73 31.28 20.77 -4.21
CA PRO A 73 30.32 21.47 -5.06
C PRO A 73 30.89 21.85 -6.43
N GLU A 74 32.14 22.32 -6.49
CA GLU A 74 32.83 22.73 -7.72
C GLU A 74 33.00 21.57 -8.72
N ARG A 75 33.12 20.34 -8.23
CA ARG A 75 33.30 19.15 -9.08
C ARG A 75 32.02 18.74 -9.83
N PHE A 76 30.86 19.12 -9.31
CA PHE A 76 29.56 18.70 -9.81
C PHE A 76 28.71 19.88 -10.29
N GLU A 77 29.36 21.00 -10.66
CA GLU A 77 28.71 22.21 -11.17
C GLU A 77 27.99 21.95 -12.51
N ASP A 78 28.65 21.23 -13.42
CA ASP A 78 28.11 20.93 -14.75
C ASP A 78 27.16 19.72 -14.77
N ALA A 79 27.34 18.76 -13.84
CA ALA A 79 26.57 17.53 -13.84
C ALA A 79 26.48 16.85 -12.45
N PRO A 80 25.29 16.33 -12.08
CA PRO A 80 25.13 15.47 -10.91
C PRO A 80 26.00 14.21 -10.94
N PRO A 81 26.46 13.71 -9.78
CA PRO A 81 27.18 12.45 -9.69
C PRO A 81 26.27 11.29 -10.11
N PRO A 82 26.81 10.21 -10.73
CA PRO A 82 26.01 9.04 -11.14
C PRO A 82 25.15 8.43 -10.02
N ILE A 83 25.63 8.49 -8.76
CA ILE A 83 24.91 7.97 -7.60
C ILE A 83 23.58 8.70 -7.33
N PHE A 84 23.49 9.99 -7.67
CA PHE A 84 22.25 10.76 -7.57
C PHE A 84 21.15 10.17 -8.45
N TRP A 85 21.50 9.84 -9.70
CA TRP A 85 20.57 9.23 -10.65
C TRP A 85 20.16 7.83 -10.24
N ILE A 86 21.08 7.05 -9.65
CA ILE A 86 20.76 5.73 -9.08
C ILE A 86 19.79 5.89 -7.89
N GLY A 87 20.04 6.86 -7.01
CA GLY A 87 19.14 7.26 -5.92
C GLY A 87 17.74 7.57 -6.42
N LEU A 88 17.63 8.45 -7.41
CA LEU A 88 16.36 8.81 -8.02
C LEU A 88 15.68 7.62 -8.71
N ALA A 89 16.40 6.85 -9.52
CA ALA A 89 15.86 5.68 -10.24
C ALA A 89 15.36 4.60 -9.28
N SER A 90 15.97 4.44 -8.11
CA SER A 90 15.52 3.50 -7.07
C SER A 90 14.11 3.80 -6.55
N MET A 91 13.55 4.99 -6.79
CA MET A 91 12.15 5.34 -6.49
C MET A 91 11.15 4.43 -7.21
N VAL A 92 11.56 3.78 -8.30
CA VAL A 92 10.74 2.77 -8.98
C VAL A 92 10.36 1.63 -8.03
N VAL A 93 11.21 1.28 -7.06
CA VAL A 93 10.94 0.18 -6.11
C VAL A 93 9.69 0.44 -5.26
N PRO A 94 9.59 1.53 -4.45
CA PRO A 94 8.38 1.81 -3.69
C PRO A 94 7.14 1.98 -4.59
N LEU A 95 7.29 2.57 -5.78
CA LEU A 95 6.17 2.74 -6.72
C LEU A 95 5.64 1.40 -7.25
N MET A 96 6.53 0.48 -7.61
CA MET A 96 6.13 -0.85 -8.09
C MET A 96 5.45 -1.66 -6.99
N ILE A 97 5.91 -1.54 -5.75
CA ILE A 97 5.28 -2.19 -4.60
C ILE A 97 3.90 -1.58 -4.33
N MET A 98 3.75 -0.26 -4.37
CA MET A 98 2.44 0.41 -4.28
C MET A 98 1.48 -0.08 -5.36
N LEU A 99 1.94 -0.14 -6.61
CA LEU A 99 1.12 -0.60 -7.72
C LEU A 99 0.67 -2.05 -7.50
N ALA A 100 1.58 -2.95 -7.14
CA ALA A 100 1.26 -4.34 -6.85
C ALA A 100 0.24 -4.45 -5.69
N TRP A 101 0.37 -3.62 -4.66
CA TRP A 101 -0.55 -3.57 -3.52
C TRP A 101 -1.95 -3.15 -3.94
N VAL A 102 -2.07 -2.07 -4.71
CA VAL A 102 -3.36 -1.60 -5.22
C VAL A 102 -4.00 -2.65 -6.12
N LEU A 103 -3.24 -3.23 -7.05
CA LEU A 103 -3.75 -4.28 -7.95
C LEU A 103 -4.26 -5.49 -7.17
N TYR A 104 -3.57 -5.89 -6.10
CA TYR A 104 -4.01 -7.02 -5.28
C TYR A 104 -5.25 -6.70 -4.44
N GLY A 105 -5.37 -5.46 -3.93
CA GLY A 105 -6.63 -5.00 -3.32
C GLY A 105 -7.80 -4.97 -4.32
N LEU A 106 -7.57 -4.47 -5.54
CA LEU A 106 -8.57 -4.48 -6.61
C LEU A 106 -8.95 -5.90 -7.05
N TRP A 107 -8.02 -6.84 -7.02
CA TRP A 107 -8.33 -8.25 -7.24
C TRP A 107 -9.31 -8.80 -6.20
N GLY A 108 -9.13 -8.45 -4.92
CA GLY A 108 -10.09 -8.76 -3.86
C GLY A 108 -11.47 -8.14 -4.11
N ALA A 109 -11.50 -6.90 -4.62
CA ALA A 109 -12.74 -6.23 -5.01
C ALA A 109 -13.46 -6.97 -6.15
N LEU A 110 -12.73 -7.41 -7.17
CA LEU A 110 -13.29 -8.16 -8.30
C LEU A 110 -13.83 -9.53 -7.89
N LYS A 111 -13.11 -10.24 -7.00
CA LYS A 111 -13.53 -11.56 -6.49
C LYS A 111 -14.83 -11.45 -5.68
N THR A 112 -14.87 -10.53 -4.73
CA THR A 112 -16.06 -10.31 -3.89
C THR A 112 -17.24 -9.73 -4.67
N LEU A 113 -16.99 -8.94 -5.73
CA LEU A 113 -18.04 -8.47 -6.65
C LEU A 113 -18.71 -9.63 -7.40
N ARG A 114 -17.95 -10.66 -7.74
CA ARG A 114 -18.44 -11.88 -8.42
C ARG A 114 -19.05 -12.91 -7.46
N GLY A 115 -19.15 -12.59 -6.17
CA GLY A 115 -19.69 -13.50 -5.15
C GLY A 115 -18.73 -14.59 -4.69
N TYR A 116 -17.46 -14.54 -5.08
CA TYR A 116 -16.46 -15.45 -4.54
C TYR A 116 -15.97 -14.98 -3.18
N ASP A 117 -15.70 -15.95 -2.30
CA ASP A 117 -14.94 -15.67 -1.09
C ASP A 117 -13.51 -15.24 -1.44
N PHE A 118 -12.99 -14.26 -0.71
CA PHE A 118 -11.65 -13.73 -0.89
C PHE A 118 -10.91 -13.72 0.44
N ARG A 119 -9.63 -14.12 0.36
CA ARG A 119 -8.72 -14.17 1.49
C ARG A 119 -7.37 -13.61 1.04
N TYR A 120 -6.92 -12.56 1.71
CA TYR A 120 -5.57 -12.04 1.47
C TYR A 120 -4.53 -13.08 1.89
N ALA A 121 -3.50 -13.31 1.07
CA ALA A 121 -2.50 -14.35 1.33
C ALA A 121 -1.78 -14.18 2.68
N LEU A 122 -1.57 -12.94 3.12
CA LEU A 122 -0.87 -12.63 4.37
C LEU A 122 -1.77 -12.65 5.62
N ILE A 123 -3.08 -12.43 5.47
CA ILE A 123 -3.98 -12.12 6.60
C ILE A 123 -5.21 -13.03 6.64
N GLY A 124 -5.56 -13.66 5.53
CA GLY A 124 -6.79 -14.42 5.35
C GLY A 124 -6.87 -15.72 6.14
N ASN A 125 -5.76 -16.19 6.73
CA ASN A 125 -5.76 -17.34 7.65
C ASN A 125 -5.97 -16.92 9.11
N LEU A 126 -5.82 -15.63 9.43
CA LEU A 126 -5.94 -15.08 10.79
C LEU A 126 -7.34 -14.51 11.07
N LEU A 127 -8.18 -14.37 10.03
CA LEU A 127 -9.47 -13.71 10.12
C LEU A 127 -10.57 -14.56 9.47
N PRO A 128 -11.78 -14.58 10.04
CA PRO A 128 -12.94 -15.13 9.37
C PRO A 128 -13.20 -14.41 8.04
N SER A 129 -13.47 -15.19 7.00
CA SER A 129 -14.00 -14.68 5.73
C SER A 129 -15.54 -14.71 5.68
N GLU A 130 -16.15 -15.36 6.68
CA GLU A 130 -17.58 -15.53 6.90
C GLU A 130 -17.99 -15.10 8.30
#